data_AF-A0A267TIK0-F1
#
_entry.id   AF-A0A267TIK0-F1
#
_cell.length_a   1.000
_cell.length_b   1.000
_cell.length_c   1.000
_cell.angle_alpha   90.00
_cell.angle_beta   90.00
_cell.angle_gamma   90.00
#
_symmetry.space_group_name_H-M   'P 1'
#
loop_
_entity.id
_entity.type
_entity.pdbx_description
1 polymer ?
#
loop_
_entity_poly.entity_id
_entity_poly.type
_entity_poly.pdbx_seq_one_letter_code
_entity_poly.pdbx_strand_id
1 'polypeptide(L)'
;MMIRRSLLLQMDGYNEQLAYEDLDFWLRSSRICHYAYLPQVLMQVRRVPTSATSGFDYAEKGLLESAYRVCLSTQLTLDYRKEYKALDKRILSYCLKAFTSQQFETALRFAHLLSSPILGKIITYWIKRQIGLRSLIRLYRLFK
;
A
#
# COMPACT_ATOMS: atom_id res chain seq x y z
N MET A 1 3.41 7.13 15.53
CA MET A 1 3.20 8.46 14.91
C MET A 1 2.71 9.41 16.00
N MET A 2 3.09 10.69 15.96
CA MET A 2 2.44 11.71 16.79
C MET A 2 1.65 12.65 15.89
N ILE A 3 0.41 12.95 16.29
CA ILE A 3 -0.49 13.85 15.55
C ILE A 3 -1.15 14.82 16.54
N ARG A 4 -1.53 16.00 16.04
CA ARG A 4 -2.34 16.94 16.82
C ARG A 4 -3.76 16.39 16.97
N ARG A 5 -4.35 16.53 18.16
CA ARG A 5 -5.76 16.17 18.41
C ARG A 5 -6.71 16.88 17.43
N SER A 6 -6.44 18.15 17.13
CA SER A 6 -7.25 18.94 16.20
C SER A 6 -7.29 18.32 14.80
N LEU A 7 -6.17 17.76 14.33
CA LEU A 7 -6.11 17.07 13.05
C LEU A 7 -6.95 15.78 13.07
N LEU A 8 -6.83 14.99 14.15
CA LEU A 8 -7.62 13.75 14.29
C LEU A 8 -9.13 14.02 14.25
N LEU A 9 -9.58 15.07 14.97
CA LEU A 9 -10.99 15.48 14.98
C LEU A 9 -11.44 16.03 13.62
N GLN A 10 -10.60 16.82 12.95
CA GLN A 10 -10.90 17.32 11.60
C GLN A 10 -11.04 16.19 10.58
N MET A 11 -10.28 15.09 10.76
CA MET A 11 -10.30 13.93 9.87
C MET A 11 -11.41 12.92 10.20
N ASP A 12 -12.23 13.17 11.22
CA ASP A 12 -13.23 12.23 11.75
C ASP A 12 -12.62 10.87 12.15
N GLY A 13 -11.40 10.89 12.67
CA GLY A 13 -10.73 9.69 13.14
C GLY A 13 -10.23 8.73 12.05
N TYR A 14 -10.11 7.46 12.44
CA TYR A 14 -9.68 6.35 11.60
C TYR A 14 -10.89 5.64 11.00
N ASN A 15 -10.74 5.09 9.80
CA ASN A 15 -11.78 4.28 9.19
C ASN A 15 -11.68 2.83 9.72
N GLU A 16 -12.56 2.48 10.66
CA GLU A 16 -12.60 1.17 11.32
C GLU A 16 -12.98 0.01 10.39
N GLN A 17 -13.47 0.28 9.18
CA GLN A 17 -13.76 -0.76 8.18
C GLN A 17 -12.50 -1.25 7.44
N LEU A 18 -11.34 -0.68 7.71
CA LEU A 18 -10.07 -1.03 7.10
C LEU A 18 -9.17 -1.73 8.12
N ALA A 19 -8.57 -2.84 7.70
CA ALA A 19 -7.52 -3.51 8.47
C ALA A 19 -6.17 -2.79 8.40
N TYR A 20 -6.00 -1.88 7.43
CA TYR A 20 -4.82 -1.02 7.28
C TYR A 20 -5.23 0.46 7.34
N GLU A 21 -5.97 0.81 8.38
CA GLU A 21 -6.56 2.11 8.69
C GLU A 21 -5.53 3.24 8.77
N ASP A 22 -4.33 2.94 9.25
CA ASP A 22 -3.25 3.92 9.30
C ASP A 22 -2.96 4.48 7.91
N LEU A 23 -2.86 3.63 6.87
CA LEU A 23 -2.55 4.05 5.51
C LEU A 23 -3.57 5.07 4.98
N ASP A 24 -4.85 4.81 5.23
CA ASP A 24 -5.94 5.72 4.89
C ASP A 24 -5.75 7.08 5.57
N PHE A 25 -5.50 7.07 6.88
CA PHE A 25 -5.27 8.29 7.65
C PHE A 25 -4.09 9.09 7.08
N TRP A 26 -2.93 8.45 6.84
CA TRP A 26 -1.75 9.12 6.29
C TRP A 26 -2.01 9.79 4.95
N LEU A 27 -2.75 9.13 4.04
CA LEU A 27 -3.02 9.69 2.71
C LEU A 27 -4.00 10.86 2.79
N ARG A 28 -5.10 10.71 3.55
CA ARG A 28 -6.09 11.79 3.69
C ARG A 28 -5.49 13.02 4.37
N SER A 29 -4.80 12.85 5.49
CA SER A 29 -4.22 13.97 6.26
C SER A 29 -3.07 14.66 5.53
N SER A 30 -2.30 13.94 4.69
CA SER A 30 -1.18 14.51 3.94
C SER A 30 -1.59 15.62 2.96
N ARG A 31 -2.87 15.68 2.61
CA ARG A 31 -3.43 16.74 1.73
C ARG A 31 -3.63 18.07 2.47
N ILE A 32 -3.74 18.03 3.80
CA ILE A 32 -4.04 19.22 4.62
C ILE A 32 -2.93 19.57 5.59
N CYS A 33 -1.92 18.71 5.75
CA CYS A 33 -0.78 18.97 6.62
C CYS A 33 0.50 18.30 6.11
N HIS A 34 1.64 18.86 6.52
CA HIS A 34 2.94 18.26 6.25
C HIS A 34 3.40 17.39 7.42
N TYR A 35 4.00 16.25 7.08
CA TYR A 35 4.62 15.37 8.05
C TYR A 35 6.11 15.67 8.18
N ALA A 36 6.57 15.88 9.42
CA ALA A 36 7.99 15.96 9.73
C ALA A 36 8.53 14.56 10.04
N TYR A 37 9.55 14.14 9.29
CA TYR A 37 10.25 12.87 9.55
C TYR A 37 11.40 13.09 10.52
N LEU A 38 11.42 12.34 11.62
CA LEU A 38 12.52 12.32 12.58
C LEU A 38 13.31 11.02 12.40
N PRO A 39 14.58 11.06 11.95
CA PRO A 39 15.37 9.86 11.69
C PRO A 39 15.90 9.15 12.95
N GLN A 40 15.47 9.54 14.15
CA GLN A 40 15.93 8.96 15.41
C GLN A 40 15.04 7.76 15.81
N VAL A 41 15.66 6.70 16.32
CA VAL A 41 14.94 5.53 16.84
C VAL A 41 14.43 5.85 18.25
N LEU A 42 13.14 6.14 18.38
CA LEU A 42 12.51 6.52 19.65
C LEU A 42 11.65 5.42 20.29
N MET A 43 11.44 4.30 19.61
CA MET A 43 10.49 3.26 20.02
C MET A 43 11.01 1.87 19.68
N GLN A 44 10.77 0.92 20.57
CA GLN A 44 10.90 -0.51 20.31
C GLN A 44 9.52 -1.09 20.03
N VAL A 45 9.39 -1.88 18.96
CA VAL A 45 8.14 -2.54 18.60
C VAL A 45 8.22 -4.01 18.99
N ARG A 46 7.29 -4.47 19.82
CA ARG A 46 7.16 -5.90 20.13
C ARG A 46 6.72 -6.65 18.88
N ARG A 47 7.52 -7.63 18.47
CA ARG A 47 7.19 -8.55 17.36
C ARG A 47 6.86 -9.92 17.91
N VAL A 48 5.68 -10.42 17.57
CA VAL A 48 5.26 -11.79 17.87
C VAL A 48 4.82 -12.48 16.56
N PRO A 49 4.77 -13.82 16.49
CA PRO A 49 4.42 -14.53 15.25
C PRO A 49 3.09 -14.09 14.64
N THR A 50 2.12 -13.70 15.46
CA THR A 50 0.78 -13.27 15.04
C THR A 50 0.65 -11.77 14.75
N SER A 51 1.71 -10.96 14.92
CA SER A 51 1.68 -9.52 14.64
C SER A 51 1.18 -9.20 13.23
N ALA A 52 0.54 -8.03 13.03
CA ALA A 52 0.10 -7.61 11.69
C ALA A 52 1.26 -7.60 10.69
N THR A 53 2.45 -7.15 11.11
CA THR A 53 3.66 -7.09 10.27
C THR A 53 4.18 -8.45 9.83
N SER A 54 4.14 -9.49 10.68
CA SER A 54 4.59 -10.84 10.32
C SER A 54 3.66 -11.53 9.34
N GLY A 55 2.42 -11.04 9.22
CA GLY A 55 1.40 -11.62 8.36
C GLY A 55 0.78 -10.67 7.35
N PHE A 56 1.48 -9.59 6.97
CA PHE A 56 0.93 -8.60 6.03
C PHE A 56 0.45 -9.24 4.71
N ASP A 57 1.06 -10.37 4.37
CA ASP A 57 0.82 -11.13 3.15
C ASP A 57 -0.22 -12.24 3.31
N TYR A 58 -0.76 -12.44 4.51
CA TYR A 58 -1.85 -13.38 4.74
C TYR A 58 -3.18 -12.73 4.39
N ALA A 59 -3.92 -13.37 3.49
CA ALA A 59 -5.20 -12.86 2.99
C ALA A 59 -6.21 -12.67 4.12
N GLU A 60 -6.20 -13.56 5.11
CA GLU A 60 -7.07 -13.52 6.31
C GLU A 60 -6.95 -12.21 7.11
N LYS A 61 -5.82 -11.50 7.02
CA LYS A 61 -5.63 -10.23 7.73
C LYS A 61 -6.22 -9.04 6.99
N GLY A 62 -6.64 -9.20 5.73
CA GLY A 62 -7.31 -8.14 4.96
C GLY A 62 -6.47 -6.88 4.69
N LEU A 63 -5.16 -6.92 4.95
CA LEU A 63 -4.26 -5.76 4.86
C LEU A 63 -4.06 -5.30 3.40
N LEU A 64 -3.85 -6.24 2.48
CA LEU A 64 -3.73 -5.93 1.05
C LEU A 64 -5.06 -5.49 0.44
N GLU A 65 -6.19 -6.04 0.89
CA GLU A 65 -7.51 -5.60 0.48
C GLU A 65 -7.79 -4.16 0.95
N SER A 66 -7.49 -3.87 2.22
CA SER A 66 -7.61 -2.53 2.77
C SER A 66 -6.72 -1.54 2.02
N ALA A 67 -5.47 -1.93 1.73
CA ALA A 67 -4.56 -1.13 0.92
C ALA A 67 -5.11 -0.86 -0.49
N TYR A 68 -5.77 -1.84 -1.12
CA TYR A 68 -6.41 -1.64 -2.41
C TYR A 68 -7.53 -0.60 -2.33
N ARG A 69 -8.45 -0.74 -1.36
CA ARG A 69 -9.56 0.20 -1.16
C ARG A 69 -9.06 1.63 -0.95
N VAL A 70 -8.01 1.79 -0.16
CA VAL A 70 -7.37 3.08 0.10
C VAL A 70 -6.68 3.64 -1.14
N CYS A 71 -5.95 2.84 -1.90
CA CYS A 71 -5.33 3.31 -3.14
C CYS A 71 -6.38 3.74 -4.17
N LEU A 72 -7.48 2.99 -4.29
CA LEU A 72 -8.59 3.31 -5.17
C LEU A 72 -9.26 4.64 -4.77
N SER A 73 -9.64 4.78 -3.50
CA SER A 73 -10.25 6.03 -3.00
C SER A 73 -9.31 7.21 -3.20
N THR A 74 -8.02 7.04 -2.91
CA THR A 74 -7.00 8.07 -3.11
C THR A 74 -6.94 8.50 -4.58
N GLN A 75 -6.84 7.54 -5.52
CA GLN A 75 -6.74 7.84 -6.94
C GLN A 75 -7.92 8.67 -7.46
N LEU A 76 -9.14 8.39 -6.99
CA LEU A 76 -10.34 9.14 -7.35
C LEU A 76 -10.32 10.61 -6.87
N THR A 77 -9.47 10.93 -5.90
CA THR A 77 -9.37 12.26 -5.28
C THR A 77 -8.09 13.01 -5.64
N LEU A 78 -7.20 12.43 -6.45
CA LEU A 78 -5.92 13.03 -6.82
C LEU A 78 -6.08 14.01 -7.99
N ASP A 79 -5.65 15.25 -7.77
CA ASP A 79 -5.71 16.33 -8.77
C ASP A 79 -4.37 16.58 -9.50
N TYR A 80 -3.24 16.03 -8.99
CA TYR A 80 -1.90 16.41 -9.44
C TYR A 80 -1.02 15.28 -9.99
N ARG A 81 -0.39 15.50 -11.15
CA ARG A 81 0.41 14.49 -11.87
C ARG A 81 1.58 13.89 -11.08
N LYS A 82 2.25 14.63 -10.18
CA LYS A 82 3.36 14.04 -9.39
C LYS A 82 2.85 13.07 -8.31
N GLU A 83 1.63 13.26 -7.81
CA GLU A 83 1.03 12.39 -6.80
C GLU A 83 0.67 11.03 -7.40
N TYR A 84 0.24 10.99 -8.67
CA TYR A 84 0.03 9.73 -9.41
C TYR A 84 1.29 8.88 -9.46
N LYS A 85 2.47 9.46 -9.69
CA LYS A 85 3.74 8.69 -9.70
C LYS A 85 4.06 8.08 -8.34
N ALA A 86 3.81 8.82 -7.26
CA ALA A 86 4.03 8.32 -5.90
C ALA A 86 3.02 7.20 -5.56
N LEU A 87 1.75 7.38 -5.94
CA LEU A 87 0.71 6.38 -5.75
C LEU A 87 0.99 5.12 -6.57
N ASP A 88 1.33 5.24 -7.86
CA ASP A 88 1.70 4.10 -8.74
C ASP A 88 2.85 3.28 -8.15
N LYS A 89 3.88 3.94 -7.60
CA LYS A 89 5.00 3.26 -6.94
C LYS A 89 4.52 2.42 -5.75
N ARG A 90 3.56 2.92 -4.99
CA ARG A 90 2.96 2.21 -3.86
C ARG A 90 2.04 1.08 -4.33
N ILE A 91 1.16 1.33 -5.30
CA ILE A 91 0.29 0.33 -5.94
C ILE A 91 1.13 -0.83 -6.46
N LEU A 92 2.21 -0.56 -7.20
CA LEU A 92 3.10 -1.59 -7.72
C LEU A 92 3.74 -2.41 -6.60
N SER A 93 4.13 -1.76 -5.50
CA SER A 93 4.70 -2.47 -4.35
C SER A 93 3.69 -3.44 -3.73
N TYR A 94 2.43 -3.03 -3.58
CA TYR A 94 1.36 -3.92 -3.09
C TYR A 94 0.97 -4.98 -4.11
N CYS A 95 0.94 -4.66 -5.40
CA CYS A 95 0.71 -5.61 -6.50
C CYS A 95 1.72 -6.76 -6.46
N LEU A 96 3.01 -6.45 -6.38
CA LEU A 96 4.08 -7.45 -6.29
C LEU A 96 3.98 -8.28 -5.01
N LYS A 97 3.54 -7.66 -3.92
CA LYS A 97 3.36 -8.32 -2.62
C LYS A 97 2.16 -9.29 -2.64
N ALA A 98 1.03 -8.89 -3.21
CA ALA A 98 -0.11 -9.75 -3.49
C ALA A 98 0.27 -10.91 -4.43
N PHE A 99 1.04 -10.63 -5.48
CA PHE A 99 1.50 -11.68 -6.41
C PHE A 99 2.42 -12.71 -5.72
N THR A 100 3.41 -12.24 -4.97
CA THR A 100 4.37 -13.15 -4.28
C THR A 100 3.72 -13.98 -3.17
N SER A 101 2.63 -13.48 -2.60
CA SER A 101 1.78 -14.19 -1.62
C SER A 101 0.66 -15.03 -2.25
N GLN A 102 0.65 -15.17 -3.58
CA GLN A 102 -0.34 -15.95 -4.34
C GLN A 102 -1.78 -15.42 -4.27
N GLN A 103 -1.97 -14.17 -3.82
CA GLN A 103 -3.26 -13.47 -3.86
C GLN A 103 -3.47 -12.85 -5.26
N PHE A 104 -3.61 -13.71 -6.29
CA PHE A 104 -3.59 -13.29 -7.68
C PHE A 104 -4.73 -12.36 -8.06
N GLU A 105 -5.95 -12.59 -7.55
CA GLU A 105 -7.10 -11.69 -7.77
C GLU A 105 -6.83 -10.28 -7.27
N THR A 106 -6.31 -10.15 -6.04
CA THR A 106 -5.92 -8.86 -5.45
C THR A 106 -4.78 -8.22 -6.23
N ALA A 107 -3.80 -9.01 -6.70
CA ALA A 107 -2.72 -8.52 -7.55
C ALA A 107 -3.25 -7.96 -8.89
N LEU A 108 -4.21 -8.64 -9.53
CA LEU A 108 -4.85 -8.16 -10.75
C LEU A 108 -5.58 -6.84 -10.51
N ARG A 109 -6.33 -6.72 -9.41
CA ARG A 109 -7.01 -5.47 -9.04
C ARG A 109 -6.03 -4.31 -8.89
N PHE A 110 -4.88 -4.53 -8.25
CA PHE A 110 -3.82 -3.51 -8.19
C PHE A 110 -3.22 -3.18 -9.56
N ALA A 111 -2.99 -4.18 -10.41
CA ALA A 111 -2.45 -3.95 -11.76
C ALA A 111 -3.39 -3.07 -12.61
N HIS A 112 -4.71 -3.28 -12.49
CA HIS A 112 -5.73 -2.46 -13.14
C HIS A 112 -5.82 -1.03 -12.60
N LEU A 113 -5.33 -0.79 -11.37
CA LEU A 113 -5.33 0.53 -10.74
C LEU A 113 -4.15 1.40 -11.17
N LEU A 114 -3.13 0.83 -11.81
CA LEU A 114 -1.96 1.60 -12.27
C LEU A 114 -2.36 2.65 -13.30
N SER A 115 -1.83 3.85 -13.14
CA SER A 115 -2.15 4.98 -14.02
C SER A 115 -1.65 4.77 -15.46
N SER A 116 -0.60 3.96 -15.64
CA SER A 116 -0.08 3.58 -16.96
C SER A 116 -0.79 2.33 -17.52
N PRO A 117 -1.56 2.45 -18.61
CA PRO A 117 -2.32 1.33 -19.16
C PRO A 117 -1.42 0.26 -19.79
N ILE A 118 -0.26 0.64 -20.32
CA ILE A 118 0.71 -0.29 -20.94
C ILE A 118 1.33 -1.17 -19.84
N LEU A 119 1.84 -0.54 -18.78
CA LEU A 119 2.41 -1.27 -17.64
C LEU A 119 1.37 -2.15 -16.97
N GLY A 120 0.14 -1.64 -16.76
CA GLY A 120 -0.97 -2.42 -16.24
C GLY A 120 -1.21 -3.69 -17.05
N LYS A 121 -1.32 -3.59 -18.38
CA LYS A 121 -1.53 -4.75 -19.27
C LYS A 121 -0.38 -5.78 -19.21
N ILE A 122 0.87 -5.32 -19.20
CA ILE A 122 2.05 -6.21 -19.10
C ILE A 122 2.01 -6.99 -17.78
N ILE A 123 1.77 -6.29 -16.68
CA ILE A 123 1.70 -6.89 -15.35
C ILE A 123 0.52 -7.85 -15.25
N THR A 124 -0.67 -7.46 -15.72
CA THR A 124 -1.86 -8.33 -15.81
C THR A 124 -1.54 -9.61 -16.60
N TYR A 125 -0.85 -9.50 -17.73
CA TYR A 125 -0.45 -10.67 -18.52
C TYR A 125 0.49 -11.60 -17.74
N TRP A 126 1.50 -11.05 -17.05
CA TRP A 126 2.42 -11.82 -16.22
C TRP A 126 1.72 -12.52 -15.06
N ILE A 127 0.79 -11.83 -14.40
CA ILE A 127 0.00 -12.40 -13.30
C ILE A 127 -0.85 -13.56 -13.81
N LYS A 128 -1.57 -13.39 -14.93
CA LYS A 128 -2.40 -14.44 -15.53
C LYS A 128 -1.60 -15.66 -15.96
N ARG A 129 -0.37 -15.46 -16.44
CA ARG A 129 0.57 -16.55 -16.80
C ARG A 129 1.28 -17.16 -15.59
N GLN A 130 1.04 -16.64 -14.39
CA GLN A 130 1.70 -17.04 -13.13
C GLN A 130 3.22 -17.15 -13.27
N ILE A 131 3.82 -16.24 -14.05
CA ILE A 131 5.27 -16.27 -14.32
C ILE A 131 5.99 -16.13 -12.98
N GLY A 132 6.89 -17.06 -12.67
CA GLY A 132 7.63 -17.10 -11.41
C GLY A 132 8.59 -15.91 -11.26
N LEU A 133 8.06 -14.73 -10.91
CA LEU A 133 8.84 -13.51 -10.71
C LEU A 133 9.63 -13.52 -9.38
N ARG A 134 9.56 -14.60 -8.59
CA ARG A 134 10.22 -14.69 -7.27
C ARG A 134 11.70 -14.38 -7.36
N SER A 135 12.40 -14.96 -8.33
CA SER A 135 13.85 -14.78 -8.53
C SER A 135 14.19 -13.32 -8.90
N LEU A 136 13.41 -12.73 -9.81
CA LEU A 136 13.59 -11.35 -10.27
C LEU A 136 13.26 -10.32 -9.17
N ILE A 137 12.17 -10.54 -8.42
CA ILE A 137 11.77 -9.68 -7.31
C ILE A 137 12.79 -9.77 -6.17
N ARG A 138 13.34 -10.96 -5.90
CA ARG A 138 14.41 -11.15 -4.91
C ARG A 138 15.66 -10.38 -5.31
N LEU A 139 16.06 -10.45 -6.58
CA LEU A 139 17.16 -9.66 -7.13
C LEU A 139 16.88 -8.16 -6.96
N TYR A 140 15.73 -7.67 -7.41
CA TYR A 140 15.35 -6.26 -7.30
C TYR A 140 15.41 -5.71 -5.86
N ARG A 141 14.99 -6.52 -4.87
CA ARG A 141 15.04 -6.14 -3.45
C ARG A 141 16.46 -6.09 -2.87
N LEU A 142 17.43 -6.77 -3.47
CA LEU A 142 18.84 -6.73 -3.03
C LEU A 142 19.58 -5.50 -3.56
N PHE A 143 19.13 -4.91 -4.67
CA PHE A 143 19.74 -3.74 -5.31
C PHE A 143 19.10 -2.40 -4.90
N LYS A 144 18.27 -2.37 -3.85
CA LYS A 144 17.54 -1.20 -3.37
C LYS A 144 17.85 -0.95 -1.91
#